data_AF-R0FQP2-F1
#
_entry.id   AF-R0FQP2-F1
#
_cell.length_a   1.000
_cell.length_b   1.000
_cell.length_c   1.000
_cell.angle_alpha   90.00
_cell.angle_beta   90.00
_cell.angle_gamma   90.00
#
_symmetry.space_group_name_H-M   'P 1'
#
loop_
_entity.id
_entity.type
_entity.pdbx_description
1 polymer ?
#
loop_
_entity_poly.entity_id
_entity_poly.type
_entity_poly.pdbx_seq_one_letter_code
_entity_poly.pdbx_strand_id
1 'polypeptide(L)'
;MGKPSKGSELTTKSDKKLDKKLQFYTKVKDTVTSLSVQKDIGKKKKIRSRQKKLKAYDLSNLSEFLPEFNALQKSALPAPDLKMNCKRRQKLVLTEGERLNKVLDHPAFQADPVGSIFQHLQSQQPPVEEQPKKKTNINGSKKRNRRKGKAESMDF
;
A
#
# COMPACT_ATOMS: atom_id res chain seq x y z
N MET A 1 33.87 -46.14 73.67
CA MET A 1 32.57 -45.98 72.97
C MET A 1 32.55 -44.59 72.35
N GLY A 2 32.98 -44.46 71.09
CA GLY A 2 32.95 -43.19 70.37
C GLY A 2 31.59 -42.97 69.70
N LYS A 3 31.12 -41.71 69.69
CA LYS A 3 30.31 -41.04 68.66
C LYS A 3 30.24 -39.52 68.96
N PRO A 4 30.07 -38.66 67.94
CA PRO A 4 30.88 -37.45 67.77
C PRO A 4 30.22 -36.12 68.18
N SER A 5 31.09 -35.16 68.49
CA SER A 5 30.86 -33.71 68.61
C SER A 5 30.79 -33.02 67.24
N LYS A 6 30.21 -31.81 67.24
CA LYS A 6 30.12 -30.74 66.18
C LYS A 6 28.85 -30.80 65.33
N GLY A 7 28.02 -29.76 65.20
CA GLY A 7 27.98 -28.42 65.77
C GLY A 7 26.80 -27.69 65.09
N SER A 8 25.80 -27.24 65.85
CA SER A 8 24.70 -26.43 65.30
C SER A 8 25.13 -24.97 65.28
N GLU A 9 25.70 -24.58 64.15
CA GLU A 9 26.18 -23.24 63.79
C GLU A 9 25.36 -22.09 64.37
N LEU A 10 26.03 -21.24 65.14
CA LEU A 10 25.61 -19.88 65.46
C LEU A 10 25.67 -19.04 64.17
N THR A 11 24.72 -19.26 63.25
CA THR A 11 24.63 -18.45 62.02
C THR A 11 24.38 -17.00 62.41
N THR A 12 25.41 -16.17 62.21
CA THR A 12 25.36 -14.77 62.58
C THR A 12 24.32 -14.05 61.72
N LYS A 13 23.83 -12.89 62.16
CA LYS A 13 22.88 -12.09 61.36
C LYS A 13 23.46 -11.73 59.98
N SER A 14 24.78 -11.67 59.84
CA SER A 14 25.51 -11.51 58.57
C SER A 14 25.40 -12.73 57.66
N ASP A 15 25.59 -13.93 58.18
CA ASP A 15 25.53 -15.17 57.38
C ASP A 15 24.14 -15.34 56.77
N LYS A 16 23.09 -15.07 57.56
CA LYS A 16 21.70 -15.08 57.09
C LYS A 16 21.43 -14.05 55.99
N LYS A 17 22.15 -12.93 55.96
CA LYS A 17 22.06 -11.93 54.87
C LYS A 17 22.76 -12.41 53.61
N LEU A 18 23.89 -13.10 53.75
CA LEU A 18 24.62 -13.68 52.62
C LEU A 18 23.81 -14.82 51.98
N ASP A 19 23.24 -15.71 52.79
CA ASP A 19 22.35 -16.78 52.30
C ASP A 19 21.15 -16.24 51.53
N LYS A 20 20.50 -15.18 52.06
CA LYS A 20 19.40 -14.52 51.36
C LYS A 20 19.84 -13.92 50.02
N LYS A 21 21.03 -13.34 49.95
CA LYS A 21 21.58 -12.82 48.69
C LYS A 21 21.85 -13.96 47.71
N LEU A 22 22.45 -15.06 48.15
CA LEU A 22 22.69 -16.24 47.31
C LEU A 22 21.37 -16.81 46.78
N GLN A 23 20.37 -16.98 47.64
CA GLN A 23 19.03 -17.43 47.25
C GLN A 23 18.33 -16.49 46.26
N PHE A 24 18.58 -15.17 46.38
CA PHE A 24 18.06 -14.22 45.40
C PHE A 24 18.74 -14.38 44.04
N TYR A 25 20.07 -14.46 44.02
CA TYR A 25 20.82 -14.62 42.77
C TYR A 25 20.53 -15.95 42.07
N THR A 26 20.33 -17.04 42.81
CA THR A 26 19.91 -18.32 42.22
C THR A 26 18.53 -18.21 41.60
N LYS A 27 17.54 -17.66 42.32
CA LYS A 27 16.18 -17.45 41.79
C LYS A 27 16.18 -16.58 40.53
N VAL A 28 16.93 -15.47 40.53
CA VAL A 28 17.02 -14.60 39.35
C VAL A 28 17.63 -15.38 38.18
N LYS A 29 18.74 -16.10 38.38
CA LYS A 29 19.34 -16.93 37.33
C LYS A 29 18.35 -17.96 36.78
N ASP A 30 17.68 -18.71 37.66
CA ASP A 30 16.72 -19.75 37.29
C ASP A 30 15.53 -19.20 36.50
N THR A 31 15.03 -18.01 36.87
CA THR A 31 13.95 -17.36 36.11
C THR A 31 14.40 -16.92 34.72
N VAL A 32 15.63 -16.40 34.58
CA VAL A 32 16.19 -15.98 33.29
C VAL A 32 16.39 -17.19 32.37
N THR A 33 16.92 -18.30 32.88
CA THR A 33 17.06 -19.56 32.11
C THR A 33 15.71 -20.17 31.75
N SER A 34 14.73 -20.18 32.66
CA SER A 34 13.38 -20.65 32.32
C SER A 34 12.72 -19.81 31.24
N LEU A 35 12.90 -18.47 31.28
CA LEU A 35 12.33 -17.57 30.28
C LEU A 35 13.03 -17.70 28.92
N SER A 36 14.35 -17.94 28.88
CA SER A 36 15.07 -18.19 27.63
C SER A 36 14.66 -19.52 26.99
N VAL A 37 14.52 -20.58 27.78
CA VAL A 37 14.04 -21.90 27.31
C VAL A 37 12.61 -21.81 26.73
N GLN A 38 11.72 -21.04 27.35
CA GLN A 38 10.37 -20.80 26.80
C GLN A 38 10.39 -20.00 25.48
N LYS A 39 11.34 -19.07 25.31
CA LYS A 39 11.50 -18.34 24.04
C LYS A 39 12.00 -19.25 22.92
N ASP A 40 12.86 -20.22 23.22
CA ASP A 40 13.41 -21.15 22.24
C ASP A 40 12.42 -22.28 21.86
N ILE A 41 11.55 -22.71 22.79
CA ILE A 41 10.53 -23.75 22.54
C ILE A 41 9.23 -23.16 21.91
N GLY A 42 9.12 -21.84 21.83
CA GLY A 42 7.91 -21.11 21.48
C GLY A 42 7.49 -21.06 20.00
N LYS A 43 8.02 -21.90 19.09
CA LYS A 43 7.57 -21.90 17.68
C LYS A 43 7.51 -23.28 17.00
N LYS A 44 6.80 -24.26 17.59
CA LYS A 44 6.10 -25.24 16.72
C LYS A 44 4.83 -24.58 16.17
N LYS A 45 5.01 -23.77 15.14
CA LYS A 45 3.95 -23.14 14.35
C LYS A 45 3.04 -24.26 13.81
N LYS A 46 1.86 -24.48 14.42
CA LYS A 46 0.81 -25.37 13.88
C LYS A 46 0.19 -24.73 12.63
N ILE A 47 0.96 -24.59 11.55
CA ILE A 47 0.50 -24.24 10.21
C ILE A 47 0.21 -25.55 9.49
N ARG A 48 -0.83 -26.29 9.85
CA ARG A 48 -1.22 -27.46 9.06
C ARG A 48 -2.66 -27.93 9.20
N SER A 49 -3.60 -27.01 9.44
CA SER A 49 -5.03 -27.36 9.40
C SER A 49 -5.83 -26.49 8.43
N ARG A 50 -5.54 -25.18 8.32
CA ARG A 50 -6.33 -24.27 7.48
C ARG A 50 -5.92 -24.16 6.02
N GLN A 51 -4.83 -24.80 5.59
CA GLN A 51 -4.33 -24.68 4.20
C GLN A 51 -5.10 -25.52 3.18
N LYS A 52 -5.98 -26.45 3.58
CA LYS A 52 -6.65 -27.37 2.66
C LYS A 52 -8.07 -26.94 2.24
N LYS A 53 -8.34 -25.66 1.97
CA LYS A 53 -9.60 -25.22 1.30
C LYS A 53 -9.50 -23.96 0.43
N LEU A 54 -8.35 -23.30 0.32
CA LEU A 54 -8.21 -22.21 -0.63
C LEU A 54 -7.85 -22.81 -2.00
N LYS A 55 -8.88 -23.06 -2.81
CA LYS A 55 -8.73 -23.05 -4.27
C LYS A 55 -8.44 -21.60 -4.65
N ALA A 56 -7.20 -21.16 -4.40
CA ALA A 56 -6.72 -19.91 -4.98
C ALA A 56 -6.64 -20.19 -6.47
N TYR A 57 -7.57 -19.61 -7.23
CA TYR A 57 -7.44 -19.57 -8.68
C TYR A 57 -6.09 -18.92 -8.98
N ASP A 58 -5.32 -19.54 -9.86
CA ASP A 58 -4.08 -18.95 -10.33
C ASP A 58 -4.44 -17.74 -11.21
N LEU A 59 -4.24 -16.55 -10.66
CA LEU A 59 -4.54 -15.29 -11.33
C LEU A 59 -3.37 -14.80 -12.19
N SER A 60 -2.32 -15.61 -12.36
CA SER A 60 -1.14 -15.25 -13.16
C SER A 60 -1.50 -14.87 -14.61
N ASN A 61 -2.54 -15.50 -15.17
CA ASN A 61 -3.03 -15.24 -16.52
C ASN A 61 -3.71 -13.87 -16.68
N LEU A 62 -4.13 -13.20 -15.59
CA LEU A 62 -4.72 -11.85 -15.69
C LEU A 62 -3.72 -10.82 -16.21
N SER A 63 -2.43 -11.07 -16.05
CA SER A 63 -1.37 -10.19 -16.57
C SER A 63 -1.34 -10.13 -18.10
N GLU A 64 -1.83 -11.17 -18.79
CA GLU A 64 -1.92 -11.23 -20.25
C GLU A 64 -3.07 -10.35 -20.79
N PHE A 65 -4.15 -10.22 -20.02
CA PHE A 65 -5.33 -9.42 -20.39
C PHE A 65 -5.24 -7.96 -19.98
N LEU A 66 -4.27 -7.60 -19.11
CA LEU A 66 -4.07 -6.24 -18.62
C LEU A 66 -2.65 -5.75 -18.96
N PRO A 67 -2.39 -5.33 -20.22
CA PRO A 67 -1.08 -4.82 -20.64
C PRO A 67 -0.54 -3.70 -19.75
N GLU A 68 -1.44 -2.87 -19.19
CA GLU A 68 -1.11 -1.73 -18.32
C GLU A 68 -0.74 -2.14 -16.88
N PHE A 69 -1.14 -3.33 -16.43
CA PHE A 69 -0.88 -3.79 -15.07
C PHE A 69 0.63 -3.91 -14.80
N ASN A 70 1.38 -4.40 -15.79
CA ASN A 70 2.83 -4.52 -15.73
C ASN A 70 3.55 -3.15 -15.76
N ALA A 71 2.96 -2.13 -16.37
CA ALA A 71 3.51 -0.77 -16.38
C ALA A 71 3.32 -0.08 -15.03
N LEU A 72 2.15 -0.28 -14.40
CA LEU A 72 1.84 0.25 -13.07
C LEU A 72 2.65 -0.43 -11.96
N GLN A 73 2.92 -1.73 -12.09
CA GLN A 73 3.78 -2.46 -11.14
C GLN A 73 5.25 -2.02 -11.19
N LYS A 74 5.74 -1.59 -12.36
CA LYS A 74 7.11 -1.11 -12.55
C LYS A 74 7.30 0.34 -12.08
N SER A 75 6.24 1.15 -12.08
CA SER A 75 6.26 2.52 -11.55
C SER A 75 5.88 2.61 -10.08
N ALA A 76 5.29 1.54 -9.52
CA ALA A 76 5.11 1.38 -8.09
C ALA A 76 6.48 1.21 -7.42
N LEU A 77 7.07 2.34 -7.03
CA LEU A 77 8.06 2.42 -5.96
C LEU A 77 7.69 1.41 -4.86
N PRO A 78 8.68 0.72 -4.26
CA PRO A 78 8.42 -0.32 -3.27
C PRO A 78 7.48 0.27 -2.23
N ALA A 79 6.24 -0.22 -2.20
CA ALA A 79 5.20 0.33 -1.34
C ALA A 79 5.80 0.34 0.07
N PRO A 80 6.12 1.51 0.64
CA PRO A 80 6.78 1.55 1.93
C PRO A 80 5.75 0.99 2.89
N ASP A 81 6.09 -0.13 3.50
CA ASP A 81 5.28 -0.95 4.40
C ASP A 81 3.95 -0.28 4.73
N LEU A 82 2.86 -0.79 4.17
CA LEU A 82 1.48 -0.39 4.44
C LEU A 82 1.07 -0.71 5.91
N LYS A 83 2.00 -0.54 6.84
CA LYS A 83 1.82 -0.54 8.28
C LYS A 83 1.03 0.70 8.64
N MET A 84 -0.27 0.63 8.39
CA MET A 84 -1.23 1.64 8.79
C MET A 84 -1.22 1.75 10.31
N ASN A 85 -0.77 2.88 10.84
CA ASN A 85 -0.93 3.18 12.25
C ASN A 85 -2.36 3.66 12.54
N CYS A 86 -2.81 3.60 13.80
CA CYS A 86 -4.17 3.99 14.19
C CYS A 86 -4.50 5.44 13.79
N LYS A 87 -3.57 6.38 13.96
CA LYS A 87 -3.73 7.80 13.58
C LYS A 87 -3.94 7.97 12.08
N ARG A 88 -3.19 7.22 11.26
CA ARG A 88 -3.30 7.23 9.79
C ARG A 88 -4.63 6.64 9.34
N ARG A 89 -5.12 5.58 9.99
CA ARG A 89 -6.47 5.04 9.72
C ARG A 89 -7.54 6.07 10.04
N GLN A 90 -7.46 6.73 11.19
CA GLN A 90 -8.42 7.77 11.57
C GLN A 90 -8.43 8.92 10.56
N LYS A 91 -7.25 9.42 10.16
CA LYS A 91 -7.16 10.44 9.11
C LYS A 91 -7.77 9.98 7.79
N LEU A 92 -7.48 8.75 7.37
CA LEU A 92 -8.04 8.17 6.14
C LEU A 92 -9.56 8.12 6.20
N VAL A 93 -10.14 7.66 7.31
CA VAL A 93 -11.60 7.62 7.48
C VAL A 93 -12.21 9.01 7.37
N LEU A 94 -11.60 10.02 8.00
CA LEU A 94 -12.09 11.41 7.91
C LEU A 94 -12.02 11.92 6.46
N THR A 95 -10.88 11.74 5.80
CA THR A 95 -10.70 12.24 4.42
C THR A 95 -11.61 11.55 3.41
N GLU A 96 -11.78 10.22 3.53
CA GLU A 96 -12.69 9.49 2.64
C GLU A 96 -14.15 9.81 2.96
N GLY A 97 -14.50 10.05 4.22
CA GLY A 97 -15.84 10.50 4.62
C GLY A 97 -16.18 11.87 4.01
N GLU A 98 -15.27 12.84 4.08
CA GLU A 98 -15.44 14.14 3.43
C GLU A 98 -15.60 14.02 1.90
N ARG A 99 -14.83 13.14 1.26
CA ARG A 99 -14.96 12.87 -0.18
C ARG A 99 -16.30 12.25 -0.54
N LEU A 100 -16.77 11.29 0.26
CA LEU A 100 -18.07 10.68 0.05
C LEU A 100 -19.19 11.71 0.20
N ASN A 101 -19.16 12.52 1.25
CA ASN A 101 -20.16 13.57 1.46
C ASN A 101 -20.22 14.53 0.27
N LYS A 102 -19.08 14.94 -0.29
CA LYS A 102 -19.04 15.78 -1.50
C LYS A 102 -19.74 15.14 -2.71
N VAL A 103 -19.66 13.81 -2.86
CA VAL A 103 -20.36 13.11 -3.95
C VAL A 103 -21.86 13.08 -3.66
N LEU A 104 -22.27 12.79 -2.41
CA LEU A 104 -23.67 12.74 -2.00
C LEU A 104 -24.36 14.11 -2.06
N ASP A 105 -23.63 15.18 -1.76
CA ASP A 105 -24.12 16.57 -1.80
C ASP A 105 -24.17 17.13 -3.24
N HIS A 106 -23.62 16.41 -4.22
CA HIS A 106 -23.56 16.90 -5.60
C HIS A 106 -24.94 16.81 -6.28
N PRO A 107 -25.45 17.91 -6.88
CA PRO A 107 -26.81 17.93 -7.43
C PRO A 107 -27.00 16.94 -8.59
N ALA A 108 -25.97 16.72 -9.42
CA ALA A 108 -26.06 15.73 -10.49
C ALA A 108 -26.16 14.29 -9.94
N PHE A 109 -25.53 14.01 -8.79
CA PHE A 109 -25.57 12.69 -8.17
C PHE A 109 -26.92 12.45 -7.46
N GLN A 110 -27.52 13.48 -6.88
CA GLN A 110 -28.86 13.42 -6.30
C GLN A 110 -29.95 13.20 -7.36
N ALA A 111 -29.80 13.82 -8.53
CA ALA A 111 -30.75 13.68 -9.63
C ALA A 111 -30.62 12.33 -10.36
N ASP A 112 -29.40 11.92 -10.69
CA ASP A 112 -29.12 10.62 -11.32
C ASP A 112 -27.75 10.08 -10.87
N PRO A 113 -27.71 9.17 -9.87
CA PRO A 113 -26.46 8.65 -9.35
C PRO A 113 -25.71 7.82 -10.40
N VAL A 114 -26.43 7.08 -11.26
CA VAL A 114 -25.82 6.20 -12.26
C VAL A 114 -25.24 7.03 -13.39
N GLY A 115 -26.00 8.00 -13.91
CA GLY A 115 -25.52 8.93 -14.94
C GLY A 115 -24.36 9.79 -14.47
N SER A 116 -24.40 10.28 -13.23
CA SER A 116 -23.30 11.07 -12.65
C SER A 116 -22.01 10.26 -12.54
N ILE A 117 -22.08 9.00 -12.11
CA ILE A 117 -20.92 8.09 -12.08
C ILE A 117 -20.40 7.85 -13.51
N PHE A 118 -21.29 7.58 -14.46
CA PHE A 118 -20.90 7.33 -15.86
C PHE A 118 -20.17 8.54 -16.46
N GLN A 119 -20.71 9.75 -16.27
CA GLN A 119 -20.08 10.98 -16.72
C GLN A 119 -18.73 11.22 -16.04
N HIS A 120 -18.63 10.97 -14.73
CA HIS A 120 -17.38 11.08 -14.01
C HIS A 120 -16.33 10.12 -14.58
N LEU A 121 -16.68 8.85 -14.75
CA LEU A 121 -15.78 7.84 -15.34
C LEU A 121 -15.31 8.23 -16.74
N GLN A 122 -16.22 8.73 -17.59
CA GLN A 122 -15.89 9.21 -18.92
C GLN A 122 -14.92 10.40 -18.88
N SER A 123 -15.07 11.31 -17.91
CA SER A 123 -14.18 12.47 -17.74
C SER A 123 -12.78 12.11 -17.24
N GLN A 124 -12.65 11.02 -16.48
CA GLN A 124 -11.38 10.56 -15.91
C GLN A 124 -10.62 9.61 -16.84
N GLN A 125 -11.19 9.26 -17.99
CA GLN A 125 -10.46 8.50 -19.00
C GLN A 125 -9.32 9.38 -19.54
N PRO A 126 -8.10 8.83 -19.66
CA PRO A 126 -7.00 9.54 -20.31
C PRO A 126 -7.45 9.95 -21.72
N PRO A 127 -7.01 11.12 -22.22
CA PRO A 127 -7.28 11.49 -23.60
C PRO A 127 -6.74 10.38 -24.48
N VAL A 128 -7.63 9.68 -25.19
CA VAL A 128 -7.21 8.80 -26.27
C VAL A 128 -6.49 9.71 -27.25
N GLU A 129 -5.20 9.46 -27.49
CA GLU A 129 -4.43 10.16 -28.51
C GLU A 129 -5.08 9.89 -29.87
N GLU A 130 -6.04 10.73 -30.26
CA GLU A 130 -6.44 10.81 -31.65
C GLU A 130 -5.23 11.33 -32.42
N GLN A 131 -4.51 10.39 -33.05
CA GLN A 131 -3.52 10.63 -34.08
C GLN A 131 -4.00 11.79 -34.95
N PRO A 132 -3.23 12.88 -35.10
CA PRO A 132 -3.69 14.05 -35.83
C PRO A 132 -4.01 13.62 -37.26
N LYS A 133 -5.29 13.70 -37.64
CA LYS A 133 -5.71 13.52 -39.02
C LYS A 133 -4.88 14.47 -39.87
N LYS A 134 -4.01 13.91 -40.71
CA LYS A 134 -3.16 14.64 -41.65
C LYS A 134 -4.04 15.62 -42.42
N LYS A 135 -3.85 16.92 -42.17
CA LYS A 135 -4.46 17.96 -43.00
C LYS A 135 -3.85 17.80 -44.40
N THR A 136 -4.63 17.29 -45.34
CA THR A 136 -4.28 17.37 -46.77
C THR A 136 -4.26 18.84 -47.15
N ASN A 137 -3.07 19.35 -47.45
CA ASN A 137 -2.87 20.65 -48.09
C ASN A 137 -3.50 20.59 -49.49
N ILE A 138 -4.76 21.01 -49.58
CA ILE A 138 -5.34 21.49 -50.82
C ILE A 138 -5.04 22.98 -50.82
N ASN A 139 -4.03 23.39 -51.60
CA ASN A 139 -4.00 24.62 -52.40
C ASN A 139 -2.68 24.68 -53.16
N GLY A 140 -2.61 23.86 -54.21
CA GLY A 140 -1.60 23.98 -55.26
C GLY A 140 -1.78 25.28 -56.06
N SER A 141 -0.66 26.00 -56.21
CA SER A 141 -0.26 26.79 -57.38
C SER A 141 -1.37 27.42 -58.26
N LYS A 142 -1.52 28.74 -58.17
CA LYS A 142 -1.91 29.57 -59.32
C LYS A 142 -0.91 30.71 -59.50
N LYS A 143 0.17 30.42 -60.24
CA LYS A 143 1.13 31.41 -60.74
C LYS A 143 0.41 32.31 -61.74
N ARG A 144 0.04 33.51 -61.33
CA ARG A 144 -0.65 34.51 -62.17
C ARG A 144 0.39 35.20 -63.05
N ASN A 145 0.53 34.76 -64.30
CA ASN A 145 1.29 35.49 -65.32
C ASN A 145 0.53 36.79 -65.65
N ARG A 146 1.05 37.93 -65.20
CA ARG A 146 0.63 39.25 -65.73
C ARG A 146 1.29 39.44 -67.09
N ARG A 147 0.52 39.30 -68.18
CA ARG A 147 0.87 39.92 -69.46
C ARG A 147 -0.02 41.15 -69.67
N LYS A 148 0.68 42.26 -69.96
CA LYS A 148 0.21 43.61 -70.28
C LYS A 148 -0.46 43.57 -71.65
N GLY A 149 -1.65 44.15 -71.81
CA GLY A 149 -2.30 44.31 -73.11
C GLY A 149 -3.42 45.35 -73.01
N LYS A 150 -3.29 46.43 -73.79
CA LYS A 150 -4.18 47.58 -73.90
C LYS A 150 -5.45 47.25 -74.70
N ALA A 151 -6.57 47.89 -74.38
CA ALA A 151 -7.63 48.36 -75.30
C ALA A 151 -8.58 49.24 -74.47
N GLU A 152 -8.52 50.56 -74.60
CA GLU A 152 -9.25 51.42 -75.55
C GLU A 152 -10.70 51.69 -75.12
N SER A 153 -10.91 52.98 -74.83
CA SER A 153 -12.13 53.69 -74.46
C SER A 153 -13.08 53.88 -75.63
N MET A 154 -14.39 53.92 -75.35
CA MET A 154 -15.54 54.52 -76.08
C MET A 154 -16.77 53.57 -75.93
N ASP A 155 -18.02 53.98 -75.71
CA ASP A 155 -18.73 55.26 -75.83
C ASP A 155 -20.00 55.28 -74.95
N PHE A 156 -20.43 56.52 -74.62
CA PHE A 156 -21.74 57.07 -74.22
C PHE A 156 -22.87 56.18 -73.68
#